data_AF-A0A563BF03-F1
#
_entry.id   AF-A0A563BF03-F1
#
_cell.length_a   1.000
_cell.length_b   1.000
_cell.length_c   1.000
_cell.angle_alpha   90.00
_cell.angle_beta   90.00
_cell.angle_gamma   90.00
#
_symmetry.space_group_name_H-M   'P 1'
#
loop_
_entity.id
_entity.type
_entity.pdbx_description
1 polymer ?
#
loop_
_entity_poly.entity_id
_entity_poly.type
_entity_poly.pdbx_seq_one_letter_code
_entity_poly.pdbx_strand_id
1 'polypeptide(L)'
;MITLILILILAIAIISVVVDNKSRYGSDKAEFVFIASVFCLVVFLTLFITLLISISNGQTIDSRIELYQSQNTEIESKIQATVANYLAHEKQTYKDLKPDNAITVALAYPELHSNELIKKQIEVYEDNNKKILGLKEEKLAQSVYKWWLYFGR
;
A
#
# COMPACT_ATOMS: atom_id res chain seq x y z
N MET A 1 -14.07 15.04 0.13
CA MET A 1 -13.98 16.51 0.07
C MET A 1 -13.74 17.03 -1.34
N ILE A 2 -12.73 16.52 -2.05
CA ILE A 2 -12.39 16.99 -3.40
C ILE A 2 -13.56 16.82 -4.39
N THR A 3 -14.38 15.77 -4.23
CA THR A 3 -15.61 15.62 -5.02
C THR A 3 -16.55 16.81 -4.91
N LEU A 4 -16.81 17.31 -3.70
CA LEU A 4 -17.66 18.47 -3.48
C LEU A 4 -17.05 19.75 -4.06
N ILE A 5 -15.73 19.91 -3.91
CA ILE A 5 -15.00 21.06 -4.47
C ILE A 5 -15.12 21.08 -5.99
N LEU A 6 -14.94 19.93 -6.66
CA LEU A 6 -15.11 19.81 -8.11
C LEU A 6 -16.53 20.19 -8.56
N ILE A 7 -17.56 19.73 -7.85
CA ILE A 7 -18.96 20.08 -8.15
C ILE A 7 -19.17 21.60 -8.00
N LEU A 8 -18.62 22.21 -6.95
CA LEU A 8 -18.73 23.65 -6.71
C LEU A 8 -18.04 24.46 -7.83
N ILE A 9 -16.82 24.10 -8.22
CA ILE A 9 -16.09 24.80 -9.29
C ILE A 9 -16.83 24.65 -10.62
N LEU A 10 -17.38 23.47 -10.91
CA LEU A 10 -18.19 23.24 -12.10
C LEU A 10 -19.44 24.12 -12.11
N ALA A 11 -20.13 24.26 -10.97
CA ALA A 11 -21.28 25.14 -10.84
C ALA A 11 -20.91 26.61 -11.09
N ILE A 12 -19.78 27.09 -10.55
CA ILE A 12 -19.27 28.45 -10.77
C ILE A 12 -18.95 28.68 -12.26
N ALA A 13 -18.31 27.72 -12.92
CA ALA A 13 -18.02 27.81 -14.35
C ALA A 13 -19.32 27.94 -15.17
N ILE A 14 -20.34 27.13 -14.88
CA ILE A 14 -21.64 27.18 -15.55
C ILE A 14 -22.34 28.53 -15.32
N ILE A 15 -22.37 29.01 -14.07
CA ILE A 15 -22.97 30.31 -13.73
C ILE A 15 -22.26 31.45 -14.48
N SER A 16 -20.93 31.38 -14.60
CA SER A 16 -20.15 32.40 -15.30
C SER A 16 -20.54 32.48 -16.78
N VAL A 17 -20.70 31.33 -17.46
CA VAL A 17 -21.17 31.28 -18.85
C VAL A 17 -22.60 31.83 -18.99
N VAL A 18 -23.49 31.52 -18.05
CA VAL A 18 -24.87 32.03 -18.07
C VAL A 18 -24.91 33.56 -17.89
N VAL A 19 -24.09 34.11 -16.99
CA VAL A 19 -23.99 35.55 -16.75
C VAL A 19 -23.44 36.28 -17.97
N ASP A 20 -22.38 35.75 -18.58
CA ASP A 20 -21.76 36.33 -19.77
C ASP A 20 -22.75 36.38 -20.94
N ASN A 21 -23.43 35.26 -21.23
CA ASN A 21 -24.43 35.17 -22.30
C ASN A 21 -25.65 36.09 -22.11
N LYS A 22 -26.01 36.42 -20.85
CA LYS A 22 -27.14 37.31 -20.56
C LYS A 22 -26.75 38.80 -20.66
N SER A 23 -25.47 39.11 -20.63
CA SER A 23 -24.98 40.47 -20.75
C SER A 23 -25.13 40.97 -22.20
N ARG A 24 -25.54 42.23 -22.37
CA ARG A 24 -25.80 42.81 -23.70
C ARG A 24 -24.54 43.01 -24.55
N TYR A 25 -23.37 43.06 -23.92
CA TYR A 25 -22.09 43.41 -24.53
C TYR A 25 -20.95 42.44 -24.14
N GLY A 26 -21.25 41.30 -23.52
CA GLY A 26 -20.24 40.49 -22.84
C GLY A 26 -19.92 41.03 -21.44
N SER A 27 -19.33 40.19 -20.59
CA SER A 27 -18.83 40.55 -19.27
C SER A 27 -17.42 40.02 -19.07
N ASP A 28 -16.41 40.91 -19.23
CA ASP A 28 -14.99 40.58 -19.02
C ASP A 28 -14.74 39.90 -17.66
N LYS A 29 -15.52 40.27 -16.64
CA LYS A 29 -15.46 39.64 -15.31
C LYS A 29 -15.93 38.20 -15.35
N ALA A 30 -17.03 37.91 -16.05
CA ALA A 30 -17.57 36.56 -16.17
C ALA A 30 -16.65 35.67 -17.01
N GLU A 31 -16.08 36.21 -18.09
CA GLU A 31 -15.05 35.52 -18.89
C GLU A 31 -13.82 35.16 -18.05
N PHE A 32 -13.30 36.12 -17.26
CA PHE A 32 -12.18 35.87 -16.36
C PHE A 32 -12.48 34.78 -15.33
N VAL A 33 -13.65 34.83 -14.69
CA VAL A 33 -14.06 33.81 -13.71
C VAL A 33 -14.20 32.44 -14.37
N PHE A 34 -14.70 32.37 -15.61
CA PHE A 34 -14.77 31.12 -16.36
C PHE A 34 -13.38 30.53 -16.61
N ILE A 35 -12.44 31.33 -17.15
CA ILE A 35 -11.05 30.88 -17.41
C ILE A 35 -10.38 30.40 -16.11
N ALA A 36 -10.52 31.17 -15.02
CA ALA A 36 -9.99 30.79 -13.71
C ALA A 36 -10.61 29.48 -13.20
N SER A 37 -11.92 29.30 -13.37
CA SER A 37 -12.63 28.09 -12.97
C SER A 37 -12.16 26.87 -13.75
N VAL A 38 -11.94 27.01 -15.06
CA VAL A 38 -11.39 25.93 -15.90
C VAL A 38 -9.99 25.54 -15.46
N PHE A 39 -9.13 26.52 -15.16
CA PHE A 39 -7.79 26.24 -14.63
C PHE A 39 -7.85 25.49 -13.29
N CYS A 40 -8.70 25.93 -12.37
CA CYS A 40 -8.91 25.22 -11.10
C CYS A 40 -9.45 23.80 -11.31
N LEU A 41 -10.38 23.59 -12.25
CA LEU A 41 -10.89 22.25 -12.57
C LEU A 41 -9.77 21.30 -12.97
N VAL A 42 -8.85 21.73 -13.85
CA VAL A 42 -7.73 20.88 -14.28
C VAL A 42 -6.88 20.48 -13.08
N VAL A 43 -6.54 21.41 -12.19
CA VAL A 43 -5.73 21.12 -10.99
C VAL A 43 -6.44 20.18 -10.02
N PHE A 44 -7.74 20.39 -9.73
CA PHE A 44 -8.46 19.51 -8.81
C PHE A 44 -8.76 18.13 -9.44
N LEU A 45 -8.88 18.04 -10.75
CA LEU A 45 -9.11 16.79 -11.46
C LEU A 45 -7.86 15.89 -11.44
N THR A 46 -6.65 16.46 -11.55
CA THR A 46 -5.41 15.68 -11.38
C THR A 46 -5.30 15.14 -9.96
N LEU A 47 -5.58 15.96 -8.93
CA LEU A 47 -5.63 15.51 -7.54
C LEU A 47 -6.67 14.40 -7.34
N PHE A 48 -7.86 14.56 -7.91
CA PHE A 48 -8.92 13.55 -7.86
C PHE A 48 -8.48 12.20 -8.44
N ILE A 49 -7.84 12.20 -9.62
CA ILE A 49 -7.33 10.99 -10.27
C ILE A 49 -6.25 10.33 -9.41
N THR A 50 -5.31 11.10 -8.84
CA THR A 50 -4.25 10.53 -7.98
C THR A 50 -4.84 9.82 -6.76
N LEU A 51 -5.84 10.40 -6.10
CA LEU A 51 -6.53 9.75 -4.98
C LEU A 51 -7.29 8.50 -5.40
N LEU A 52 -7.94 8.51 -6.58
CA LEU A 52 -8.61 7.31 -7.10
C LEU A 52 -7.63 6.15 -7.32
N ILE A 53 -6.45 6.42 -7.89
CA ILE A 53 -5.40 5.41 -8.08
C ILE A 53 -4.97 4.85 -6.72
N SER A 54 -4.68 5.71 -5.75
CA SER A 54 -4.30 5.28 -4.39
C SER A 54 -5.37 4.41 -3.72
N ILE A 55 -6.66 4.75 -3.88
CA ILE A 55 -7.77 3.96 -3.33
C ILE A 55 -7.94 2.63 -4.05
N SER A 56 -7.80 2.62 -5.37
CA SER A 56 -7.88 1.42 -6.20
C SER A 56 -6.80 0.41 -5.80
N ASN A 57 -5.54 0.87 -5.67
CA ASN A 57 -4.43 0.04 -5.19
C ASN A 57 -4.71 -0.56 -3.80
N GLY A 58 -5.40 0.22 -2.95
CA GLY A 58 -5.86 -0.18 -1.62
C GLY A 58 -6.67 -1.46 -1.59
N GLN A 59 -7.44 -1.77 -2.64
CA GLN A 59 -8.28 -2.97 -2.70
C GLN A 59 -7.47 -4.28 -2.74
N THR A 60 -6.23 -4.21 -3.22
CA THR A 60 -5.34 -5.38 -3.35
C THR A 60 -4.36 -5.53 -2.20
N ILE A 61 -4.39 -4.62 -1.20
CA ILE A 61 -3.43 -4.65 -0.09
C ILE A 61 -3.58 -5.95 0.71
N ASP A 62 -4.82 -6.36 1.03
CA ASP A 62 -5.06 -7.54 1.85
C ASP A 62 -4.60 -8.83 1.17
N SER A 63 -4.89 -9.00 -0.13
CA SER A 63 -4.42 -10.15 -0.89
C SER A 63 -2.89 -10.18 -1.04
N ARG A 64 -2.24 -9.01 -1.15
CA ARG A 64 -0.77 -8.91 -1.17
C ARG A 64 -0.17 -9.26 0.20
N ILE A 65 -0.78 -8.85 1.30
CA ILE A 65 -0.36 -9.24 2.66
C ILE A 65 -0.49 -10.76 2.82
N GLU A 66 -1.63 -11.33 2.46
CA GLU A 66 -1.88 -12.78 2.53
C GLU A 66 -0.88 -13.58 1.69
N LEU A 67 -0.54 -13.09 0.49
CA LEU A 67 0.47 -13.70 -0.37
C LEU A 67 1.83 -13.78 0.33
N TYR A 68 2.33 -12.66 0.88
CA TYR A 68 3.61 -12.64 1.58
C TYR A 68 3.59 -13.45 2.88
N GLN A 69 2.46 -13.48 3.60
CA GLN A 69 2.30 -14.33 4.77
C GLN A 69 2.35 -15.81 4.41
N SER A 70 1.67 -16.23 3.34
CA SER A 70 1.72 -17.61 2.85
C SER A 70 3.14 -18.01 2.42
N GLN A 71 3.87 -17.12 1.74
CA GLN A 71 5.28 -17.36 1.40
C GLN A 71 6.15 -17.51 2.64
N ASN A 72 5.91 -16.70 3.68
CA ASN A 72 6.63 -16.80 4.94
C ASN A 72 6.35 -18.12 5.67
N THR A 73 5.10 -18.58 5.70
CA THR A 73 4.75 -19.90 6.25
C THR A 73 5.44 -21.04 5.49
N GLU A 74 5.54 -20.95 4.16
CA GLU A 74 6.27 -21.94 3.36
C GLU A 74 7.77 -21.94 3.69
N ILE A 75 8.37 -20.77 3.85
CA ILE A 75 9.78 -20.62 4.27
C ILE A 75 10.00 -21.21 5.66
N GLU A 76 9.15 -20.86 6.63
CA GLU A 76 9.20 -21.40 7.99
C GLU A 76 9.15 -22.93 7.98
N SER A 77 8.25 -23.53 7.20
CA SER A 77 8.15 -24.98 7.05
C SER A 77 9.41 -25.61 6.45
N LYS A 78 10.01 -24.99 5.43
CA LYS A 78 11.24 -25.49 4.79
C LYS A 78 12.42 -25.43 5.76
N ILE A 79 12.61 -24.31 6.44
CA ILE A 79 13.65 -24.15 7.46
C ILE A 79 13.44 -25.14 8.61
N GLN A 80 12.19 -25.32 9.07
CA GLN A 80 11.86 -26.28 10.12
C GLN A 80 12.21 -27.72 9.73
N ALA A 81 11.92 -28.14 8.49
CA ALA A 81 12.32 -29.46 8.00
C ALA A 81 13.84 -29.62 7.98
N THR A 82 14.59 -28.61 7.52
CA THR A 82 16.05 -28.63 7.52
C THR A 82 16.65 -28.69 8.93
N VAL A 83 16.12 -27.88 9.85
CA VAL A 83 16.53 -27.86 11.26
C VAL A 83 16.23 -29.19 11.93
N ALA A 84 15.05 -29.77 11.71
CA ALA A 84 14.67 -31.06 12.28
C ALA A 84 15.60 -32.18 11.77
N ASN A 85 15.93 -32.18 10.47
CA ASN A 85 16.89 -33.13 9.89
C ASN A 85 18.29 -32.96 10.50
N TYR A 86 18.74 -31.72 10.70
CA TYR A 86 20.03 -31.44 11.35
C TYR A 86 20.07 -31.93 12.79
N LEU A 87 19.06 -31.57 13.60
CA LEU A 87 18.97 -32.00 15.00
C LEU A 87 18.83 -33.52 15.14
N ALA A 88 18.18 -34.19 14.18
CA ALA A 88 18.10 -35.64 14.14
C ALA A 88 19.45 -36.30 13.80
N HIS A 89 20.27 -35.66 12.94
CA HIS A 89 21.62 -36.11 12.64
C HIS A 89 22.56 -35.90 13.85
N GLU A 90 22.47 -34.73 14.47
CA GLU A 90 23.25 -34.30 15.65
C GLU A 90 22.58 -34.67 16.98
N LYS A 91 21.75 -35.73 16.98
CA LYS A 91 20.88 -36.09 18.11
C LYS A 91 21.66 -36.38 19.39
N GLN A 92 22.95 -36.74 19.29
CA GLN A 92 23.80 -36.96 20.46
C GLN A 92 24.25 -35.63 21.10
N THR A 93 24.40 -34.58 20.29
CA THR A 93 24.91 -33.25 20.64
C THR A 93 23.81 -32.32 21.15
N TYR A 94 22.57 -32.41 20.61
CA TYR A 94 21.49 -31.43 20.84
C TYR A 94 20.17 -32.03 21.36
N LYS A 95 20.24 -32.97 22.32
CA LYS A 95 19.09 -33.78 22.81
C LYS A 95 17.88 -33.00 23.31
N ASP A 96 18.06 -31.77 23.79
CA ASP A 96 17.01 -31.00 24.47
C ASP A 96 16.39 -29.89 23.60
N LEU A 97 16.79 -29.74 22.34
CA LEU A 97 16.32 -28.68 21.46
C LEU A 97 15.05 -29.06 20.70
N LYS A 98 14.06 -28.16 20.78
CA LYS A 98 12.82 -28.25 20.01
C LYS A 98 12.88 -27.32 18.79
N PRO A 99 12.36 -27.77 17.63
CA PRO A 99 12.37 -27.00 16.39
C PRO A 99 11.28 -25.91 16.33
N ASP A 100 10.54 -25.66 17.42
CA ASP A 100 9.37 -24.77 17.46
C ASP A 100 9.70 -23.31 17.08
N ASN A 101 10.98 -22.92 17.10
CA ASN A 101 11.48 -21.64 16.59
C ASN A 101 12.63 -21.85 15.57
N ALA A 102 12.32 -22.57 14.49
CA ALA A 102 13.31 -23.04 13.51
C ALA A 102 14.21 -21.92 12.93
N ILE A 103 13.69 -20.71 12.70
CA ILE A 103 14.50 -19.56 12.24
C ILE A 103 15.52 -19.17 13.31
N THR A 104 15.11 -19.04 14.58
CA THR A 104 16.01 -18.71 15.69
C THR A 104 17.07 -19.79 15.88
N VAL A 105 16.67 -21.06 15.78
CA VAL A 105 17.59 -22.20 15.82
C VAL A 105 18.59 -22.11 14.67
N ALA A 106 18.13 -21.91 13.44
CA ALA A 106 18.99 -21.77 12.27
C ALA A 106 20.00 -20.62 12.39
N LEU A 107 19.65 -19.52 13.05
CA LEU A 107 20.56 -18.39 13.32
C LEU A 107 21.54 -18.65 14.46
N ALA A 108 21.16 -19.44 15.46
CA ALA A 108 22.00 -19.71 16.64
C ALA A 108 23.10 -20.74 16.39
N TYR A 109 22.90 -21.66 15.44
CA TYR A 109 23.86 -22.73 15.15
C TYR A 109 24.73 -22.37 13.95
N PRO A 110 26.07 -22.29 14.11
CA PRO A 110 26.97 -21.87 13.03
C PRO A 110 26.82 -22.66 11.73
N GLU A 111 26.62 -23.98 11.81
CA GLU A 111 26.49 -24.82 10.61
C GLU A 111 25.20 -24.54 9.82
N LEU A 112 24.07 -24.40 10.52
CA LEU A 112 22.81 -24.01 9.89
C LEU A 112 22.85 -22.55 9.41
N HIS A 113 23.46 -21.65 10.18
CA HIS A 113 23.57 -20.25 9.82
C HIS A 113 24.46 -20.03 8.58
N SER A 114 25.52 -20.83 8.45
CA SER A 114 26.43 -20.80 7.31
C SER A 114 25.85 -21.44 6.04
N ASN A 115 24.74 -22.16 6.15
CA ASN A 115 24.09 -22.80 5.01
C ASN A 115 23.47 -21.74 4.08
N GLU A 116 23.98 -21.64 2.85
CA GLU A 116 23.54 -20.63 1.88
C GLU A 116 22.04 -20.71 1.54
N LEU A 117 21.46 -21.91 1.49
CA LEU A 117 20.04 -22.08 1.20
C LEU A 117 19.17 -21.57 2.35
N ILE A 118 19.59 -21.81 3.60
CA ILE A 118 18.89 -21.31 4.79
C ILE A 118 19.03 -19.78 4.85
N LYS A 119 20.25 -19.26 4.64
CA LYS A 119 20.51 -17.83 4.63
C LYS A 119 19.62 -17.09 3.63
N LYS A 120 19.56 -17.56 2.37
CA LYS A 120 18.69 -16.96 1.35
C LYS A 120 17.21 -17.02 1.72
N GLN A 121 16.77 -18.12 2.33
CA GLN A 121 15.37 -18.24 2.79
C GLN A 121 15.05 -17.22 3.89
N ILE A 122 15.95 -17.02 4.86
CA ILE A 122 15.80 -16.01 5.92
C ILE A 122 15.81 -14.59 5.34
N GLU A 123 16.69 -14.30 4.37
CA GLU A 123 16.73 -12.99 3.69
C GLU A 123 15.38 -12.67 2.99
N VAL A 124 14.80 -13.65 2.28
CA VAL A 124 13.48 -13.49 1.65
C VAL A 124 12.38 -13.31 2.68
N TYR A 125 12.43 -14.06 3.80
CA TYR A 125 11.48 -13.91 4.90
C TYR A 125 11.49 -12.49 5.50
N GLU A 126 12.69 -11.95 5.74
CA GLU A 126 12.86 -10.58 6.23
C GLU A 126 12.37 -9.53 5.24
N ASP A 127 12.68 -9.70 3.95
CA ASP A 127 12.20 -8.80 2.88
C ASP A 127 10.68 -8.81 2.77
N ASN A 128 10.06 -9.99 2.84
CA ASN A 128 8.61 -10.14 2.88
C ASN A 128 8.01 -9.44 4.11
N ASN A 129 8.61 -9.56 5.29
CA ASN A 129 8.16 -8.86 6.49
C ASN A 129 8.22 -7.34 6.34
N LYS A 130 9.27 -6.80 5.70
CA LYS A 130 9.36 -5.36 5.38
C LYS A 130 8.25 -4.93 4.41
N LYS A 131 7.96 -5.72 3.38
CA LYS A 131 6.87 -5.47 2.43
C LYS A 131 5.51 -5.50 3.12
N ILE A 132 5.26 -6.48 4.00
CA ILE A 132 4.03 -6.57 4.79
C ILE A 132 3.86 -5.32 5.67
N LEU A 133 4.93 -4.85 6.31
CA LEU A 133 4.88 -3.64 7.13
C LEU A 133 4.48 -2.42 6.30
N GLY A 134 5.14 -2.19 5.16
CA GLY A 134 4.79 -1.09 4.26
C GLY A 134 3.35 -1.16 3.74
N LEU A 135 2.85 -2.36 3.42
CA LEU A 135 1.47 -2.58 3.02
C LEU A 135 0.46 -2.27 4.14
N LYS A 136 0.80 -2.59 5.39
CA LYS A 136 -0.04 -2.24 6.55
C LYS A 136 -0.10 -0.72 6.75
N GLU A 137 1.02 -0.02 6.58
CA GLU A 137 1.06 1.45 6.60
C GLU A 137 0.19 2.05 5.48
N GLU A 138 0.32 1.53 4.25
CA GLU A 138 -0.52 1.93 3.12
C GLU A 138 -2.01 1.68 3.40
N LYS A 139 -2.35 0.55 4.03
CA LYS A 139 -3.72 0.22 4.44
C LYS A 139 -4.30 1.25 5.40
N LEU A 140 -3.51 1.72 6.37
CA LEU A 140 -3.93 2.75 7.32
C LEU A 140 -4.23 4.07 6.60
N ALA A 141 -3.39 4.42 5.61
CA ALA A 141 -3.56 5.63 4.81
C ALA A 141 -4.81 5.63 3.91
N GLN A 142 -5.38 4.45 3.61
CA GLN A 142 -6.60 4.34 2.78
C GLN A 142 -7.80 5.10 3.34
N SER A 143 -7.98 5.09 4.66
CA SER A 143 -9.06 5.84 5.34
C SER A 143 -8.91 7.35 5.10
N VAL A 144 -7.68 7.86 5.15
CA VAL A 144 -7.34 9.26 4.89
C VAL A 144 -7.63 9.61 3.43
N TYR A 145 -7.24 8.76 2.47
CA TYR A 145 -7.52 9.01 1.04
C TYR A 145 -9.02 9.06 0.74
N LYS A 146 -9.81 8.13 1.29
CA LYS A 146 -11.28 8.13 1.15
C LYS A 146 -11.91 9.39 1.74
N TRP A 147 -11.41 9.84 2.89
CA TRP A 147 -11.88 11.06 3.51
C TRP A 147 -11.62 12.28 2.61
N TRP A 148 -10.40 12.43 2.09
CA TRP A 148 -10.05 13.51 1.16
C TRP A 148 -10.89 13.44 -0.11
N LEU A 149 -11.12 12.24 -0.66
CA LEU A 149 -11.91 12.08 -1.88
C LEU A 149 -13.38 12.46 -1.66
N TYR A 150 -14.09 11.79 -0.75
CA TYR A 150 -15.56 11.92 -0.61
C TYR A 150 -16.09 11.93 0.83
N PHE A 151 -15.25 12.22 1.84
CA PHE A 151 -15.62 12.13 3.26
C PHE A 151 -16.04 10.71 3.72
N GLY A 152 -15.55 9.68 3.02
CA GLY A 152 -15.73 8.30 3.45
C GLY A 152 -14.94 7.95 4.70
N ARG A 153 -15.39 6.93 5.43
CA ARG A 153 -14.56 6.17 6.37
C ARG A 153 -13.65 5.20 5.63
#